data_AF-A0A9Q6VKP4-F1
#
_entry.id   AF-A0A9Q6VKP4-F1
#
_cell.length_a   1.000
_cell.length_b   1.000
_cell.length_c   1.000
_cell.angle_alpha   90.00
_cell.angle_beta   90.00
_cell.angle_gamma   90.00
#
_symmetry.space_group_name_H-M   'P 1'
#
loop_
_entity.id
_entity.type
_entity.pdbx_description
1 polymer ?
#
loop_
_entity_poly.entity_id
_entity_poly.type
_entity_poly.pdbx_seq_one_letter_code
_entity_poly.pdbx_strand_id
1 'polypeptide(L)'
;MQVFTDEFSWLLEGLPTYTLLHEKGMRLYNLGALKHAEQFLQLPATTGNADAQFALADIIEHTPSENSNQITTLKQQIERILQIDRPGEFYSQLVARATQLIETLEDNQKARYMPLYEASAEQGNIDAMLRLRGNAWEARAHRQLESGVRNHDPEAILNMYALTRDLAWLKHAAATGHAIAQYLLATLYDKDPALVTDAADPLDTAYELIASSANGGYPPAMYWYANHIENRNNYPFIQQWRIREARAGSINAVQRYGLALTGMNSDETRSDTLSGFEADYVKGHALLWLVNQIKGRAHNPYNIPHKLAHLESELSTEQIAAAKRAAHEWRQQYPLLSEFRLRACLR
;
A
#
# COMPACT_ATOMS: atom_id res chain seq x y z
N MET A 1 -31.12 0.87 2.33
CA MET A 1 -30.15 0.87 3.43
C MET A 1 -29.54 -0.53 3.50
N GLN A 2 -28.40 -0.74 2.85
CA GLN A 2 -27.74 -2.05 2.85
C GLN A 2 -27.10 -2.23 4.23
N VAL A 3 -27.68 -3.11 5.04
CA VAL A 3 -27.06 -3.55 6.28
C VAL A 3 -25.83 -4.34 5.87
N PHE A 4 -24.65 -3.71 5.95
CA PHE A 4 -23.40 -4.45 5.99
C PHE A 4 -23.46 -5.30 7.27
N THR A 5 -23.87 -6.56 7.15
CA THR A 5 -23.57 -7.56 8.17
C THR A 5 -22.05 -7.69 8.19
N ASP A 6 -21.41 -6.90 9.06
CA ASP A 6 -19.98 -6.93 9.25
C ASP A 6 -19.65 -8.27 9.92
N GLU A 7 -19.33 -9.28 9.10
CA GLU A 7 -18.95 -10.65 9.50
C GLU A 7 -17.71 -10.68 10.44
N PHE A 8 -17.18 -9.51 10.79
CA PHE A 8 -16.04 -9.32 11.68
C PHE A 8 -16.40 -8.65 13.01
N SER A 9 -17.69 -8.42 13.28
CA SER A 9 -18.18 -7.80 14.52
C SER A 9 -17.71 -8.54 15.78
N TRP A 10 -17.64 -9.88 15.72
CA TRP A 10 -17.15 -10.72 16.83
C TRP A 10 -15.67 -10.50 17.17
N LEU A 11 -14.89 -9.98 16.22
CA LEU A 11 -13.50 -9.51 16.37
C LEU A 11 -13.27 -8.47 17.47
N LEU A 12 -14.34 -7.76 17.75
CA LEU A 12 -14.29 -6.43 18.36
C LEU A 12 -15.29 -6.34 19.52
N GLU A 13 -15.90 -7.48 19.89
CA GLU A 13 -16.80 -7.61 21.03
C GLU A 13 -16.06 -7.33 22.35
N GLY A 14 -16.61 -6.44 23.17
CA GLY A 14 -16.06 -6.07 24.47
C GLY A 14 -15.05 -4.91 24.45
N LEU A 15 -14.63 -4.43 23.28
CA LEU A 15 -13.77 -3.24 23.18
C LEU A 15 -14.58 -1.94 23.28
N PRO A 16 -13.99 -0.85 23.82
CA PRO A 16 -14.58 0.47 23.72
C PRO A 16 -14.84 0.85 22.26
N THR A 17 -15.97 1.52 21.99
CA THR A 17 -16.33 1.95 20.63
C THR A 17 -15.21 2.76 19.96
N TYR A 18 -14.48 3.57 20.73
CA TYR A 18 -13.33 4.31 20.24
C TYR A 18 -12.21 3.40 19.72
N THR A 19 -11.79 2.41 20.51
CA THR A 19 -10.73 1.45 20.15
C THR A 19 -11.12 0.68 18.90
N LEU A 20 -12.38 0.25 18.85
CA LEU A 20 -12.98 -0.41 17.71
C LEU A 20 -12.90 0.45 16.44
N LEU A 21 -13.28 1.73 16.52
CA LEU A 21 -13.23 2.65 15.37
C LEU A 21 -11.79 2.90 14.92
N HIS A 22 -10.87 3.14 15.85
CA HIS A 22 -9.44 3.32 15.56
C HIS A 22 -8.85 2.10 14.85
N GLU A 23 -8.97 0.92 15.44
CA GLU A 23 -8.42 -0.33 14.88
C GLU A 23 -9.03 -0.64 13.51
N LYS A 24 -10.35 -0.47 13.36
CA LYS A 24 -11.04 -0.68 12.08
C LYS A 24 -10.58 0.32 11.03
N GLY A 25 -10.46 1.59 11.40
CA GLY A 25 -9.97 2.66 10.53
C GLY A 25 -8.55 2.41 10.04
N MET A 26 -7.63 2.12 10.95
CA MET A 26 -6.23 1.83 10.63
C MET A 26 -6.09 0.55 9.78
N ARG A 27 -6.91 -0.47 10.05
CA ARG A 27 -6.93 -1.69 9.23
C ARG A 27 -7.38 -1.40 7.80
N LEU A 28 -8.47 -0.65 7.63
CA LEU A 28 -8.95 -0.26 6.31
C LEU A 28 -7.95 0.63 5.58
N TYR A 29 -7.25 1.50 6.31
CA TYR A 29 -6.15 2.29 5.78
C TYR A 29 -5.03 1.37 5.26
N ASN A 30 -4.53 0.42 6.05
CA ASN A 30 -3.48 -0.51 5.60
C ASN A 30 -3.90 -1.40 4.42
N LEU A 31 -5.20 -1.66 4.27
CA LEU A 31 -5.82 -2.37 3.15
C LEU A 31 -6.05 -1.52 1.90
N GLY A 32 -5.73 -0.21 1.93
CA GLY A 32 -5.99 0.71 0.83
C GLY A 32 -7.47 1.04 0.62
N ALA A 33 -8.35 0.67 1.56
CA ALA A 33 -9.77 0.95 1.52
C ALA A 33 -10.08 2.39 2.00
N LEU A 34 -9.40 3.38 1.41
CA LEU A 34 -9.26 4.74 1.94
C LEU A 34 -10.59 5.44 2.23
N LYS A 35 -11.56 5.33 1.31
CA LYS A 35 -12.90 5.92 1.49
C LYS A 35 -13.64 5.38 2.71
N HIS A 36 -13.45 4.10 3.02
CA HIS A 36 -14.06 3.49 4.20
C HIS A 36 -13.24 3.82 5.45
N ALA A 37 -11.91 3.77 5.35
CA ALA A 37 -11.00 4.14 6.43
C ALA A 37 -11.31 5.55 6.96
N GLU A 38 -11.51 6.52 6.06
CA GLU A 38 -11.87 7.91 6.41
C GLU A 38 -13.04 7.97 7.41
N GLN A 39 -14.11 7.22 7.17
CA GLN A 39 -15.32 7.22 8.01
C GLN A 39 -15.03 6.73 9.44
N PHE A 40 -14.14 5.76 9.58
CA PHE A 40 -13.78 5.18 10.87
C PHE A 40 -12.68 5.97 11.59
N LEU A 41 -11.89 6.76 10.88
CA LEU A 41 -10.77 7.53 11.42
C LEU A 41 -11.16 8.93 11.92
N GLN A 42 -12.30 9.49 11.47
CA GLN A 42 -12.75 10.83 11.87
C GLN A 42 -12.82 11.03 13.39
N LEU A 43 -13.56 10.16 14.10
CA LEU A 43 -13.71 10.28 15.55
C LEU A 43 -12.38 10.05 16.30
N PRO A 44 -11.60 9.00 16.00
CA PRO A 44 -10.28 8.81 16.59
C PRO A 44 -9.33 9.99 16.39
N ALA A 45 -9.30 10.58 15.19
CA ALA A 45 -8.45 11.73 14.89
C ALA A 45 -8.88 12.99 15.67
N THR A 46 -10.19 13.23 15.75
CA THR A 46 -10.79 14.39 16.46
C THR A 46 -10.53 14.34 17.97
N THR A 47 -10.46 13.13 18.53
CA THR A 47 -10.20 12.89 19.95
C THR A 47 -8.70 12.77 20.27
N GLY A 48 -7.82 13.00 19.29
CA GLY A 48 -6.40 13.19 19.52
C GLY A 48 -5.51 11.99 19.18
N ASN A 49 -6.00 10.91 18.56
CA ASN A 49 -5.13 9.79 18.22
C ASN A 49 -4.12 10.16 17.12
N ALA A 50 -2.81 10.12 17.42
CA ALA A 50 -1.76 10.51 16.49
C ALA A 50 -1.77 9.71 15.17
N ASP A 51 -1.95 8.38 15.25
CA ASP A 51 -1.92 7.51 14.06
C ASP A 51 -3.16 7.73 13.19
N ALA A 52 -4.32 7.91 13.81
CA ALA A 52 -5.55 8.23 13.08
C ALA A 52 -5.48 9.62 12.45
N GLN A 53 -4.88 10.60 13.14
CA GLN A 53 -4.65 11.93 12.58
C GLN A 53 -3.76 11.87 11.34
N PHE A 54 -2.64 11.15 11.42
CA PHE A 54 -1.77 10.94 10.27
C PHE A 54 -2.49 10.23 9.12
N ALA A 55 -3.14 9.09 9.41
CA ALA A 55 -3.82 8.30 8.38
C ALA A 55 -4.97 9.09 7.73
N LEU A 56 -5.74 9.87 8.50
CA LEU A 56 -6.80 10.72 7.98
C LEU A 56 -6.24 11.86 7.12
N ALA A 57 -5.15 12.50 7.56
CA ALA A 57 -4.45 13.53 6.78
C ALA A 57 -3.95 12.97 5.43
N ASP A 58 -3.31 11.80 5.45
CA ASP A 58 -2.80 11.12 4.25
C ASP A 58 -3.92 10.75 3.28
N ILE A 59 -5.07 10.28 3.79
CA ILE A 59 -6.25 10.01 2.97
C ILE A 59 -6.75 11.30 2.31
N ILE A 60 -6.95 12.38 3.08
CA ILE A 60 -7.51 13.63 2.57
C ILE A 60 -6.57 14.28 1.55
N GLU A 61 -5.27 14.19 1.76
CA GLU A 61 -4.26 14.72 0.86
C GLU A 61 -4.27 14.00 -0.50
N HIS A 62 -4.29 12.66 -0.49
CA HIS A 62 -4.06 11.85 -1.69
C HIS A 62 -5.33 11.36 -2.38
N THR A 63 -6.51 11.55 -1.79
CA THR A 63 -7.78 11.17 -2.41
C THR A 63 -8.33 12.33 -3.25
N PRO A 64 -8.64 12.12 -4.55
CA PRO A 64 -9.24 13.15 -5.38
C PRO A 64 -10.48 13.78 -4.74
N SER A 65 -10.50 15.11 -4.68
CA SER A 65 -11.58 15.93 -4.17
C SER A 65 -12.20 16.76 -5.28
N GLU A 66 -13.34 17.41 -4.98
CA GLU A 66 -13.93 18.38 -5.90
C GLU A 66 -12.94 19.50 -6.25
N ASN A 67 -12.21 20.02 -5.25
CA ASN A 67 -11.17 21.02 -5.43
C ASN A 67 -10.05 20.50 -6.36
N SER A 68 -9.56 19.27 -6.15
CA SER A 68 -8.50 18.73 -7.02
C SER A 68 -8.98 18.55 -8.47
N ASN A 69 -10.24 18.15 -8.67
CA ASN A 69 -10.82 18.01 -10.01
C ASN A 69 -10.96 19.38 -10.71
N GLN A 70 -11.39 20.41 -9.97
CA GLN A 70 -11.46 21.79 -10.47
C GLN A 70 -10.06 22.33 -10.80
N ILE A 71 -9.06 22.11 -9.94
CA ILE A 71 -7.67 22.49 -10.19
C ILE A 71 -7.15 21.85 -11.47
N THR A 72 -7.33 20.53 -11.66
CA THR A 72 -6.91 19.83 -12.88
C THR A 72 -7.58 20.42 -14.12
N THR A 73 -8.88 20.70 -14.04
CA THR A 73 -9.63 21.31 -15.16
C THR A 73 -9.09 22.70 -15.51
N LEU A 74 -8.85 23.54 -14.51
CA LEU A 74 -8.31 24.89 -14.70
C LEU A 74 -6.88 24.87 -15.27
N LYS A 75 -6.02 23.96 -14.79
CA LYS A 75 -4.65 23.78 -15.33
C LYS A 75 -4.69 23.39 -16.82
N GLN A 76 -5.55 22.44 -17.19
CA GLN A 76 -5.75 22.06 -18.60
C GLN A 76 -6.29 23.21 -19.47
N GLN A 77 -7.18 24.04 -18.92
CA GLN A 77 -7.69 25.23 -19.63
C GLN A 77 -6.59 26.28 -19.85
N ILE A 78 -5.76 26.53 -18.84
CA ILE A 78 -4.62 27.44 -18.95
C ILE A 78 -3.64 26.96 -20.03
N GLU A 79 -3.27 25.67 -20.01
CA GLU A 79 -2.37 25.09 -21.03
C GLU A 79 -2.89 25.29 -22.46
N ARG A 80 -4.20 25.10 -22.68
CA ARG A 80 -4.82 25.35 -24.00
C ARG A 80 -4.75 26.81 -24.42
N ILE A 81 -4.95 27.74 -23.49
CA ILE A 81 -4.86 29.18 -23.77
C ILE A 81 -3.43 29.57 -24.14
N LEU A 82 -2.43 29.01 -23.44
CA LEU A 82 -1.01 29.29 -23.70
C LEU A 82 -0.50 28.78 -25.05
N GLN A 83 -1.21 27.85 -25.70
CA GLN A 83 -0.89 27.34 -27.04
C GLN A 83 -1.43 28.22 -28.17
N ILE A 84 -2.30 29.19 -27.89
CA ILE A 84 -2.85 30.08 -28.91
C ILE A 84 -1.79 31.15 -29.25
N ASP A 85 -1.32 31.13 -30.49
CA ASP A 85 -0.29 32.04 -31.00
C ASP A 85 -0.81 33.47 -31.27
N ARG A 86 -1.50 34.05 -30.27
CA ARG A 86 -1.90 35.47 -30.18
C ARG A 86 -2.14 35.87 -28.71
N PRO A 87 -1.11 36.38 -28.00
CA PRO A 87 -1.30 36.88 -26.64
C PRO A 87 -1.97 38.27 -26.67
N GLY A 88 -3.29 38.30 -26.50
CA GLY A 88 -4.04 39.52 -26.21
C GLY A 88 -4.16 39.74 -24.69
N GLU A 89 -4.23 41.00 -24.25
CA GLU A 89 -4.38 41.40 -22.84
C GLU A 89 -5.52 40.64 -22.11
N PHE A 90 -6.60 40.34 -22.84
CA PHE A 90 -7.73 39.54 -22.36
C PHE A 90 -7.33 38.12 -21.91
N TYR A 91 -6.51 37.41 -22.68
CA TYR A 91 -6.06 36.05 -22.34
C TYR A 91 -5.13 36.06 -21.13
N SER A 92 -4.26 37.06 -21.03
CA SER A 92 -3.39 37.25 -19.87
C SER A 92 -4.18 37.47 -18.58
N GLN A 93 -5.26 38.27 -18.63
CA GLN A 93 -6.14 38.49 -17.48
C GLN A 93 -6.91 37.21 -17.08
N LEU A 94 -7.36 36.41 -18.04
CA LEU A 94 -8.01 35.13 -17.77
C LEU A 94 -7.06 34.12 -17.11
N VAL A 95 -5.82 34.00 -17.61
CA VAL A 95 -4.81 33.13 -17.00
C VAL A 95 -4.48 33.58 -15.58
N ALA A 96 -4.31 34.89 -15.35
CA ALA A 96 -4.07 35.42 -14.00
C ALA A 96 -5.21 35.09 -13.04
N ARG A 97 -6.47 35.28 -13.45
CA ARG A 97 -7.64 34.96 -12.63
C ARG A 97 -7.76 33.46 -12.34
N ALA A 98 -7.52 32.61 -13.33
CA ALA A 98 -7.55 31.16 -13.17
C ALA A 98 -6.43 30.68 -12.23
N THR A 99 -5.23 31.28 -12.32
CA THR A 99 -4.09 31.00 -11.44
C THR A 99 -4.44 31.34 -9.98
N GLN A 100 -5.01 32.52 -9.73
CA GLN A 100 -5.45 32.91 -8.38
C GLN A 100 -6.51 31.96 -7.80
N LEU A 101 -7.43 31.48 -8.64
CA LEU A 101 -8.44 30.50 -8.22
C LEU A 101 -7.81 29.15 -7.89
N ILE A 102 -6.83 28.69 -8.69
CA ILE A 102 -6.07 27.48 -8.41
C ILE A 102 -5.38 27.59 -7.04
N GLU A 103 -4.69 28.69 -6.77
CA GLU A 103 -4.03 28.93 -5.47
C GLU A 103 -5.02 28.85 -4.31
N THR A 104 -6.18 29.52 -4.44
CA THR A 104 -7.23 29.50 -3.42
C THR A 104 -7.77 28.08 -3.17
N LEU A 105 -7.98 27.30 -4.24
CA LEU A 105 -8.44 25.91 -4.13
C LEU A 105 -7.38 25.00 -3.51
N GLU A 106 -6.10 25.22 -3.84
CA GLU A 106 -4.97 24.50 -3.26
C GLU A 106 -4.84 24.78 -1.76
N ASP A 107 -4.98 26.05 -1.34
CA ASP A 107 -4.96 26.45 0.07
C ASP A 107 -6.15 25.88 0.85
N ASN A 108 -7.35 25.94 0.28
CA ASN A 108 -8.54 25.33 0.86
C ASN A 108 -8.39 23.81 1.02
N GLN A 109 -7.70 23.14 0.09
CA GLN A 109 -7.43 21.71 0.20
C GLN A 109 -6.38 21.44 1.29
N LYS A 110 -5.29 22.20 1.34
CA LYS A 110 -4.23 22.09 2.38
C LYS A 110 -4.80 22.26 3.79
N ALA A 111 -5.70 23.23 3.98
CA ALA A 111 -6.34 23.51 5.26
C ALA A 111 -7.11 22.30 5.84
N ARG A 112 -7.48 21.31 5.02
CA ARG A 112 -8.21 20.11 5.47
C ARG A 112 -7.33 19.03 6.09
N TYR A 113 -6.04 18.99 5.76
CA TYR A 113 -5.14 17.91 6.20
C TYR A 113 -3.90 18.41 6.96
N MET A 114 -3.42 19.64 6.71
CA MET A 114 -2.22 20.16 7.38
C MET A 114 -2.34 20.18 8.91
N PRO A 115 -3.45 20.65 9.52
CA PRO A 115 -3.59 20.64 10.98
C PRO A 115 -3.57 19.23 11.59
N LEU A 116 -4.03 18.22 10.85
CA LEU A 116 -4.00 16.83 11.30
C LEU A 116 -2.57 16.28 11.31
N TYR A 117 -1.77 16.60 10.28
CA TYR A 117 -0.34 16.27 10.30
C TYR A 117 0.38 16.98 11.44
N GLU A 118 0.11 18.27 11.65
CA GLU A 118 0.72 19.04 12.74
C GLU A 118 0.39 18.43 14.11
N ALA A 119 -0.89 18.15 14.38
CA ALA A 119 -1.32 17.51 15.62
C ALA A 119 -0.70 16.11 15.83
N SER A 120 -0.53 15.33 14.75
CA SER A 120 0.13 14.02 14.81
C SER A 120 1.64 14.16 15.09
N ALA A 121 2.31 15.11 14.44
CA ALA A 121 3.72 15.40 14.62
C ALA A 121 4.02 15.96 16.02
N GLU A 122 3.15 16.81 16.57
CA GLU A 122 3.26 17.31 17.94
C GLU A 122 3.30 16.18 18.98
N GLN A 123 2.59 15.09 18.69
CA GLN A 123 2.55 13.88 19.51
C GLN A 123 3.73 12.91 19.26
N GLY A 124 4.64 13.23 18.34
CA GLY A 124 5.83 12.42 18.08
C GLY A 124 5.71 11.45 16.91
N ASN A 125 4.67 11.55 16.07
CA ASN A 125 4.57 10.72 14.88
C ASN A 125 5.66 11.12 13.86
N ILE A 126 6.60 10.20 13.60
CA ILE A 126 7.73 10.44 12.70
C ILE A 126 7.27 10.64 11.26
N ASP A 127 6.31 9.86 10.77
CA ASP A 127 5.82 9.98 9.39
C ASP A 127 5.16 11.34 9.14
N ALA A 128 4.45 11.87 10.13
CA ALA A 128 3.89 13.22 10.08
C ALA A 128 4.99 14.30 10.03
N MET A 129 6.04 14.20 10.87
CA MET A 129 7.18 15.13 10.82
C MET A 129 7.90 15.08 9.46
N LEU A 130 8.15 13.87 8.95
CA LEU A 130 8.78 13.65 7.65
C LEU A 130 7.91 14.18 6.51
N ARG A 131 6.58 14.09 6.62
CA ARG A 131 5.66 14.66 5.63
C ARG A 131 5.61 16.18 5.69
N LEU A 132 5.59 16.78 6.89
CA LEU A 132 5.51 18.24 7.08
C LEU A 132 6.78 18.97 6.62
N ARG A 133 7.95 18.35 6.82
CA ARG A 133 9.27 18.95 6.51
C ARG A 133 9.55 20.25 7.27
N GLY A 134 10.67 20.90 6.94
CA GLY A 134 11.09 22.18 7.51
C GLY A 134 11.94 22.04 8.77
N ASN A 135 12.80 23.04 9.02
CA ASN A 135 13.89 22.97 10.00
C ASN A 135 13.46 22.49 11.40
N ALA A 136 12.30 22.92 11.89
CA ALA A 136 11.82 22.55 13.23
C ALA A 136 11.42 21.07 13.32
N TRP A 137 10.62 20.59 12.36
CA TRP A 137 10.18 19.20 12.31
C TRP A 137 11.32 18.25 11.97
N GLU A 138 12.20 18.64 11.05
CA GLU A 138 13.38 17.85 10.68
C GLU A 138 14.35 17.72 11.88
N ALA A 139 14.60 18.80 12.62
CA ALA A 139 15.43 18.75 13.82
C ALA A 139 14.80 17.88 14.93
N ARG A 140 13.47 17.93 15.08
CA ARG A 140 12.74 17.09 16.04
C ARG A 140 12.79 15.61 15.64
N ALA A 141 12.53 15.29 14.37
CA ALA A 141 12.62 13.95 13.83
C ALA A 141 14.05 13.40 13.99
N HIS A 142 15.07 14.16 13.62
CA HIS A 142 16.47 13.78 13.80
C HIS A 142 16.75 13.38 15.26
N ARG A 143 16.44 14.27 16.21
CA ARG A 143 16.64 14.02 17.64
C ARG A 143 15.92 12.76 18.14
N GLN A 144 14.70 12.54 17.66
CA GLN A 144 13.92 11.36 18.03
C GLN A 144 14.53 10.06 17.49
N LEU A 145 15.11 10.11 16.28
CA LEU A 145 15.75 8.95 15.63
C LEU A 145 17.14 8.63 16.18
N GLU A 146 17.86 9.60 16.74
CA GLU A 146 19.25 9.46 17.20
C GLU A 146 19.50 8.26 18.11
N SER A 147 18.60 7.98 19.06
CA SER A 147 18.78 6.84 19.96
C SER A 147 18.65 5.51 19.24
N GLY A 148 17.71 5.40 18.29
CA GLY A 148 17.54 4.21 17.47
C GLY A 148 18.75 4.00 16.56
N VAL A 149 19.24 5.07 15.92
CA VAL A 149 20.47 5.03 15.10
C VAL A 149 21.67 4.55 15.91
N ARG A 150 21.90 5.09 17.12
CA ARG A 150 22.99 4.64 18.00
C ARG A 150 22.88 3.17 18.41
N ASN A 151 21.67 2.65 18.51
CA ASN A 151 21.40 1.27 18.89
C ASN A 151 21.28 0.34 17.67
N HIS A 152 21.60 0.82 16.46
CA HIS A 152 21.43 0.09 15.21
C HIS A 152 20.00 -0.43 14.98
N ASP A 153 18.99 0.31 15.45
CA ASP A 153 17.59 0.01 15.14
C ASP A 153 17.32 0.24 13.64
N PRO A 154 17.02 -0.81 12.87
CA PRO A 154 16.87 -0.72 11.42
C PRO A 154 15.80 0.29 10.98
N GLU A 155 14.72 0.41 11.74
CA GLU A 155 13.62 1.29 11.41
C GLU A 155 14.01 2.77 11.63
N ALA A 156 14.69 3.09 12.73
CA ALA A 156 15.24 4.42 12.94
C ALA A 156 16.27 4.82 11.87
N ILE A 157 17.13 3.89 11.46
CA ILE A 157 18.12 4.11 10.38
C ILE A 157 17.41 4.34 9.04
N LEU A 158 16.39 3.55 8.70
CA LEU A 158 15.60 3.75 7.49
C LEU A 158 14.86 5.10 7.51
N ASN A 159 14.35 5.52 8.66
CA ASN A 159 13.73 6.83 8.83
C ASN A 159 14.74 7.97 8.73
N MET A 160 16.01 7.74 9.07
CA MET A 160 17.10 8.70 8.81
C MET A 160 17.36 8.86 7.31
N TYR A 161 17.25 7.78 6.51
CA TYR A 161 17.24 7.89 5.05
C TYR A 161 16.03 8.69 4.56
N ALA A 162 14.82 8.45 5.08
CA ALA A 162 13.64 9.20 4.69
C ALA A 162 13.79 10.72 4.95
N LEU A 163 14.45 11.07 6.07
CA LEU A 163 14.74 12.44 6.48
C LEU A 163 15.78 13.13 5.60
N THR A 164 16.90 12.47 5.33
CA THR A 164 18.09 13.08 4.73
C THR A 164 18.23 12.84 3.24
N ARG A 165 17.62 11.75 2.73
CA ARG A 165 17.83 11.19 1.39
C ARG A 165 19.29 10.84 1.08
N ASP A 166 20.12 10.70 2.10
CA ASP A 166 21.49 10.20 1.96
C ASP A 166 21.47 8.67 1.86
N LEU A 167 21.92 8.17 0.69
CA LEU A 167 21.97 6.76 0.35
C LEU A 167 22.79 5.93 1.35
N ALA A 168 23.76 6.53 2.06
CA ALA A 168 24.52 5.83 3.09
C ALA A 168 23.62 5.26 4.20
N TRP A 169 22.56 5.98 4.60
CA TRP A 169 21.60 5.50 5.58
C TRP A 169 20.79 4.32 5.06
N LEU A 170 20.39 4.36 3.79
CA LEU A 170 19.64 3.25 3.19
C LEU A 170 20.52 1.99 3.06
N LYS A 171 21.78 2.15 2.62
CA LYS A 171 22.77 1.06 2.59
C LYS A 171 22.97 0.49 3.99
N HIS A 172 23.06 1.33 5.01
CA HIS A 172 23.18 0.89 6.40
C HIS A 172 21.95 0.12 6.88
N ALA A 173 20.74 0.62 6.64
CA ALA A 173 19.50 -0.08 7.00
C ALA A 173 19.34 -1.41 6.25
N ALA A 174 19.76 -1.48 4.98
CA ALA A 174 19.74 -2.73 4.23
C ALA A 174 20.75 -3.75 4.82
N ALA A 175 21.92 -3.29 5.24
CA ALA A 175 22.97 -4.12 5.84
C ALA A 175 22.58 -4.69 7.22
N THR A 176 21.69 -4.04 7.97
CA THR A 176 21.13 -4.62 9.22
C THR A 176 20.10 -5.73 8.96
N GLY A 177 19.83 -6.09 7.70
CA GLY A 177 18.82 -7.09 7.34
C GLY A 177 17.39 -6.54 7.25
N HIS A 178 17.21 -5.22 7.25
CA HIS A 178 15.86 -4.65 7.19
C HIS A 178 15.23 -4.87 5.81
N ALA A 179 14.22 -5.74 5.76
CA ALA A 179 13.66 -6.22 4.50
C ALA A 179 13.11 -5.09 3.61
N ILE A 180 12.46 -4.07 4.18
CA ILE A 180 11.98 -2.91 3.40
C ILE A 180 13.16 -2.11 2.83
N ALA A 181 14.23 -1.91 3.61
CA ALA A 181 15.41 -1.17 3.15
C ALA A 181 16.15 -1.90 2.03
N GLN A 182 16.27 -3.23 2.14
CA GLN A 182 16.86 -4.08 1.10
C GLN A 182 16.06 -3.99 -0.21
N TYR A 183 14.73 -4.06 -0.13
CA TYR A 183 13.87 -3.88 -1.30
C TYR A 183 14.02 -2.49 -1.91
N LEU A 184 14.00 -1.44 -1.09
CA LEU A 184 14.16 -0.07 -1.55
C LEU A 184 15.49 0.14 -2.26
N LEU A 185 16.59 -0.33 -1.66
CA LEU A 185 17.92 -0.22 -2.25
C LEU A 185 18.00 -0.94 -3.59
N ALA A 186 17.45 -2.17 -3.67
CA ALA A 186 17.38 -2.90 -4.92
C ALA A 186 16.60 -2.14 -6.01
N THR A 187 15.44 -1.56 -5.66
CA THR A 187 14.65 -0.79 -6.63
C THR A 187 15.33 0.52 -7.06
N LEU A 188 16.22 1.08 -6.24
CA LEU A 188 17.04 2.23 -6.64
C LEU A 188 18.15 1.80 -7.60
N TYR A 189 18.83 0.68 -7.34
CA TYR A 189 19.86 0.16 -8.24
C TYR A 189 19.29 -0.28 -9.59
N ASP A 190 18.09 -0.86 -9.62
CA ASP A 190 17.39 -1.20 -10.86
C ASP A 190 17.06 0.06 -11.71
N LYS A 191 16.69 1.17 -11.04
CA LYS A 191 16.40 2.45 -11.71
C LYS A 191 17.65 3.21 -12.13
N ASP A 192 18.69 3.16 -11.31
CA ASP A 192 19.96 3.85 -11.54
C ASP A 192 21.13 2.92 -11.16
N PRO A 193 21.59 2.09 -12.11
CA PRO A 193 22.72 1.19 -11.92
C PRO A 193 24.03 1.90 -11.54
N ALA A 194 24.18 3.20 -11.83
CA ALA A 194 25.38 3.96 -11.51
C ALA A 194 25.56 4.19 -9.99
N LEU A 195 24.51 3.96 -9.19
CA LEU A 195 24.57 4.01 -7.72
C LEU A 195 25.32 2.82 -7.10
N VAL A 196 25.52 1.76 -7.87
CA VAL A 196 26.39 0.63 -7.50
C VAL A 196 27.82 1.04 -7.77
N THR A 197 28.53 1.38 -6.69
CA THR A 197 29.91 1.90 -6.74
C THR A 197 30.98 0.81 -6.67
N ASP A 198 30.58 -0.40 -6.30
CA ASP A 198 31.48 -1.55 -6.17
C ASP A 198 31.65 -2.21 -7.53
N ALA A 199 32.74 -2.96 -7.75
CA ALA A 199 32.99 -3.65 -9.02
C ALA A 199 32.02 -4.81 -9.32
N ALA A 200 30.93 -4.94 -8.54
CA ALA A 200 29.90 -5.93 -8.72
C ALA A 200 28.93 -5.52 -9.84
N ASP A 201 28.31 -6.52 -10.48
CA ASP A 201 27.25 -6.24 -11.44
C ASP A 201 26.02 -5.64 -10.71
N PRO A 202 25.47 -4.51 -11.19
CA PRO A 202 24.32 -3.87 -10.54
C PRO A 202 23.06 -4.73 -10.53
N LEU A 203 22.84 -5.55 -11.56
CA LEU A 203 21.66 -6.42 -11.64
C LEU A 203 21.79 -7.58 -10.65
N ASP A 204 22.98 -8.20 -10.56
CA ASP A 204 23.25 -9.23 -9.56
C ASP A 204 23.07 -8.68 -8.13
N THR A 205 23.63 -7.48 -7.88
CA THR A 205 23.49 -6.81 -6.57
C THR A 205 22.03 -6.53 -6.22
N ALA A 206 21.24 -6.01 -7.18
CA ALA A 206 19.82 -5.76 -6.97
C ALA A 206 19.05 -7.08 -6.74
N TYR A 207 19.38 -8.14 -7.48
CA TYR A 207 18.76 -9.45 -7.32
C TYR A 207 19.02 -10.05 -5.93
N GLU A 208 20.26 -10.00 -5.44
CA GLU A 208 20.63 -10.46 -4.09
C GLU A 208 19.91 -9.69 -2.98
N LEU A 209 19.76 -8.37 -3.15
CA LEU A 209 19.00 -7.53 -2.21
C LEU A 209 17.51 -7.88 -2.21
N ILE A 210 16.90 -8.12 -3.38
CA ILE A 210 15.50 -8.58 -3.45
C ILE A 210 15.36 -9.96 -2.81
N ALA A 211 16.25 -10.90 -3.09
CA ALA A 211 16.25 -12.22 -2.47
C ALA A 211 16.37 -12.14 -0.94
N SER A 212 17.26 -11.27 -0.44
CA SER A 212 17.43 -11.01 0.98
C SER A 212 16.16 -10.42 1.60
N SER A 213 15.55 -9.43 0.95
CA SER A 213 14.30 -8.82 1.39
C SER A 213 13.13 -9.80 1.43
N ALA A 214 13.02 -10.65 0.40
CA ALA A 214 12.03 -11.70 0.33
C ALA A 214 12.21 -12.71 1.47
N ASN A 215 13.45 -13.12 1.75
CA ASN A 215 13.78 -13.99 2.87
C ASN A 215 13.52 -13.32 4.23
N GLY A 216 13.74 -12.01 4.33
CA GLY A 216 13.42 -11.16 5.47
C GLY A 216 11.92 -10.93 5.69
N GLY A 217 11.05 -11.46 4.83
CA GLY A 217 9.61 -11.47 5.06
C GLY A 217 8.81 -10.39 4.34
N TYR A 218 9.42 -9.57 3.49
CA TYR A 218 8.72 -8.46 2.84
C TYR A 218 7.95 -8.90 1.58
N PRO A 219 6.60 -8.84 1.57
CA PRO A 219 5.82 -9.44 0.48
C PRO A 219 6.03 -8.83 -0.90
N PRO A 220 6.20 -7.50 -1.09
CA PRO A 220 6.56 -6.95 -2.38
C PRO A 220 7.87 -7.52 -2.96
N ALA A 221 8.86 -7.81 -2.10
CA ALA A 221 10.09 -8.48 -2.52
C ALA A 221 9.86 -9.96 -2.87
N MET A 222 9.04 -10.67 -2.11
CA MET A 222 8.67 -12.07 -2.45
C MET A 222 7.98 -12.15 -3.82
N TYR A 223 7.09 -11.20 -4.11
CA TYR A 223 6.44 -11.10 -5.41
C TYR A 223 7.48 -10.88 -6.52
N TRP A 224 8.36 -9.89 -6.35
CA TRP A 224 9.38 -9.60 -7.35
C TRP A 224 10.30 -10.80 -7.56
N TYR A 225 10.78 -11.42 -6.48
CA TYR A 225 11.67 -12.57 -6.51
C TYR A 225 11.07 -13.76 -7.26
N ALA A 226 9.80 -14.07 -6.96
CA ALA A 226 9.07 -15.15 -7.64
C ALA A 226 8.89 -14.90 -9.14
N ASN A 227 8.76 -13.65 -9.59
CA ASN A 227 8.43 -13.30 -10.97
C ASN A 227 9.65 -12.79 -11.77
N HIS A 228 10.86 -12.88 -11.21
CA HIS A 228 12.09 -12.54 -11.91
C HIS A 228 12.28 -13.41 -13.16
N ILE A 229 12.94 -12.88 -14.20
CA ILE A 229 12.99 -13.52 -15.53
C ILE A 229 13.58 -14.93 -15.49
N GLU A 230 14.61 -15.13 -14.65
CA GLU A 230 15.26 -16.42 -14.44
C GLU A 230 14.34 -17.48 -13.81
N ASN A 231 13.30 -17.04 -13.10
CA ASN A 231 12.39 -17.92 -12.37
C ASN A 231 11.10 -18.27 -13.13
N ARG A 232 10.85 -17.67 -14.31
CA ARG A 232 9.56 -17.72 -15.02
C ARG A 232 9.04 -19.12 -15.35
N ASN A 233 9.91 -20.11 -15.51
CA ASN A 233 9.55 -21.50 -15.78
C ASN A 233 9.82 -22.44 -14.59
N ASN A 234 10.25 -21.90 -13.46
CA ASN A 234 10.48 -22.67 -12.25
C ASN A 234 9.21 -22.66 -11.39
N TYR A 235 8.20 -23.44 -11.82
CA TYR A 235 6.91 -23.49 -11.13
C TYR A 235 7.01 -23.84 -9.64
N PRO A 236 7.79 -24.85 -9.20
CA PRO A 236 7.96 -25.11 -7.77
C PRO A 236 8.44 -23.88 -6.99
N PHE A 237 9.39 -23.13 -7.57
CA PHE A 237 9.90 -21.90 -6.97
C PHE A 237 8.87 -20.77 -6.95
N ILE A 238 8.11 -20.58 -8.02
CA ILE A 238 7.03 -19.59 -8.06
C ILE A 238 5.96 -19.91 -7.01
N GLN A 239 5.58 -21.19 -6.91
CA GLN A 239 4.55 -21.65 -5.98
C GLN A 239 4.95 -21.44 -4.52
N GLN A 240 6.16 -21.83 -4.13
CA GLN A 240 6.62 -21.66 -2.75
C GLN A 240 6.60 -20.19 -2.33
N TRP A 241 7.06 -19.29 -3.20
CA TRP A 241 7.16 -17.87 -2.87
C TRP A 241 5.81 -17.18 -2.90
N ARG A 242 4.91 -17.57 -3.81
CA ARG A 242 3.53 -17.06 -3.83
C ARG A 242 2.76 -17.46 -2.58
N ILE A 243 2.92 -18.71 -2.11
CA ILE A 243 2.34 -19.16 -0.84
C ILE A 243 2.95 -18.39 0.32
N ARG A 244 4.28 -18.21 0.35
CA ARG A 244 4.96 -17.45 1.41
C ARG A 244 4.48 -16.00 1.46
N GLU A 245 4.33 -15.34 0.31
CA GLU A 245 3.80 -13.99 0.18
C GLU A 245 2.35 -13.90 0.71
N ALA A 246 1.49 -14.85 0.33
CA ALA A 246 0.11 -14.91 0.81
C ALA A 246 0.03 -15.11 2.32
N ARG A 247 0.86 -16.01 2.87
CA ARG A 247 0.95 -16.28 4.30
C ARG A 247 1.56 -15.14 5.10
N ALA A 248 2.36 -14.28 4.47
CA ALA A 248 2.87 -13.05 5.08
C ALA A 248 1.80 -11.93 5.14
N GLY A 249 0.59 -12.18 4.62
CA GLY A 249 -0.54 -11.25 4.70
C GLY A 249 -0.74 -10.38 3.45
N SER A 250 -0.03 -10.61 2.34
CA SER A 250 -0.25 -9.82 1.12
C SER A 250 -1.62 -10.13 0.54
N ILE A 251 -2.53 -9.15 0.54
CA ILE A 251 -3.86 -9.32 -0.05
C ILE A 251 -3.78 -9.62 -1.54
N ASN A 252 -2.80 -9.02 -2.23
CA ASN A 252 -2.57 -9.24 -3.65
C ASN A 252 -2.08 -10.67 -3.89
N ALA A 253 -1.26 -11.22 -3.00
CA ALA A 253 -0.81 -12.60 -3.09
C ALA A 253 -1.92 -13.60 -2.81
N VAL A 254 -2.74 -13.37 -1.77
CA VAL A 254 -3.91 -14.20 -1.48
C VAL A 254 -4.87 -14.23 -2.67
N GLN A 255 -5.12 -13.06 -3.27
CA GLN A 255 -5.92 -12.96 -4.49
C GLN A 255 -5.29 -13.72 -5.66
N ARG A 256 -4.01 -13.50 -5.96
CA ARG A 256 -3.30 -14.21 -7.05
C ARG A 256 -3.25 -15.71 -6.82
N TYR A 257 -3.07 -16.15 -5.58
CA TYR A 257 -3.04 -17.56 -5.22
C TYR A 257 -4.43 -18.18 -5.38
N GLY A 258 -5.47 -17.52 -4.87
CA GLY A 258 -6.86 -17.94 -5.09
C GLY A 258 -7.22 -18.05 -6.57
N LEU A 259 -6.82 -17.06 -7.37
CA LEU A 259 -7.01 -17.06 -8.83
C LEU A 259 -6.32 -18.25 -9.52
N ALA A 260 -5.08 -18.55 -9.16
CA ALA A 260 -4.34 -19.66 -9.77
C ALA A 260 -5.03 -21.02 -9.49
N LEU A 261 -5.72 -21.15 -8.37
CA LEU A 261 -6.41 -22.38 -7.99
C LEU A 261 -7.80 -22.54 -8.62
N THR A 262 -8.35 -21.52 -9.31
CA THR A 262 -9.72 -21.61 -9.86
C THR A 262 -9.82 -22.43 -11.15
N GLY A 263 -8.69 -22.80 -11.76
CA GLY A 263 -8.65 -23.47 -13.06
C GLY A 263 -9.01 -22.58 -14.26
N MET A 264 -9.37 -21.31 -14.06
CA MET A 264 -9.80 -20.42 -15.16
C MET A 264 -8.70 -20.05 -16.15
N ASN A 265 -7.43 -20.07 -15.73
CA ASN A 265 -6.26 -19.75 -16.57
C ASN A 265 -5.32 -20.97 -16.69
N SER A 266 -5.91 -22.17 -16.73
CA SER A 266 -5.16 -23.42 -16.69
C SER A 266 -4.87 -24.00 -18.07
N ASP A 267 -3.80 -24.80 -18.15
CA ASP A 267 -3.48 -25.62 -19.31
C ASP A 267 -4.36 -26.89 -19.37
N GLU A 268 -4.08 -27.78 -20.32
CA GLU A 268 -4.81 -29.05 -20.51
C GLU A 268 -4.76 -29.97 -19.28
N THR A 269 -3.75 -29.81 -18.42
CA THR A 269 -3.59 -30.56 -17.16
C THR A 269 -4.30 -29.91 -15.98
N ARG A 270 -5.03 -28.80 -16.22
CA ARG A 270 -5.68 -27.97 -15.19
C ARG A 270 -4.68 -27.30 -14.24
N SER A 271 -3.46 -27.04 -14.72
CA SER A 271 -2.45 -26.27 -14.00
C SER A 271 -2.42 -24.82 -14.46
N ASP A 272 -2.39 -23.85 -13.55
CA ASP A 272 -2.30 -22.42 -13.90
C ASP A 272 -1.05 -22.14 -14.74
N THR A 273 -1.23 -21.52 -15.89
CA THR A 273 -0.15 -21.30 -16.88
C THR A 273 0.97 -20.35 -16.41
N LEU A 274 0.74 -19.58 -15.34
CA LEU A 274 1.73 -18.62 -14.82
C LEU A 274 2.48 -19.13 -13.59
N SER A 275 1.92 -20.10 -12.88
CA SER A 275 2.46 -20.57 -11.60
C SER A 275 2.55 -22.08 -11.47
N GLY A 276 1.93 -22.84 -12.37
CA GLY A 276 1.87 -24.30 -12.34
C GLY A 276 1.02 -24.88 -11.21
N PHE A 277 0.22 -24.07 -10.51
CA PHE A 277 -0.66 -24.60 -9.48
C PHE A 277 -1.75 -25.45 -10.11
N GLU A 278 -1.87 -26.70 -9.69
CA GLU A 278 -3.04 -27.52 -10.00
C GLU A 278 -4.31 -26.86 -9.44
N ALA A 279 -5.41 -26.96 -10.18
CA ALA A 279 -6.69 -26.42 -9.76
C ALA A 279 -7.17 -27.06 -8.44
N ASP A 280 -7.57 -26.21 -7.49
CA ASP A 280 -8.25 -26.56 -6.26
C ASP A 280 -9.41 -25.56 -6.08
N TYR A 281 -10.56 -25.91 -6.66
CA TYR A 281 -11.71 -25.02 -6.72
C TYR A 281 -12.21 -24.58 -5.34
N VAL A 282 -12.14 -25.47 -4.34
CA VAL A 282 -12.59 -25.18 -2.96
C VAL A 282 -11.65 -24.17 -2.32
N LYS A 283 -10.33 -24.36 -2.43
CA LYS A 283 -9.35 -23.43 -1.89
C LYS A 283 -9.29 -22.12 -2.69
N GLY A 284 -9.44 -22.19 -4.00
CA GLY A 284 -9.59 -21.03 -4.88
C GLY A 284 -10.78 -20.17 -4.47
N HIS A 285 -11.95 -20.80 -4.26
CA HIS A 285 -13.13 -20.13 -3.71
C HIS A 285 -12.85 -19.52 -2.33
N ALA A 286 -12.25 -20.28 -1.41
CA ALA A 286 -11.95 -19.81 -0.05
C ALA A 286 -11.11 -18.51 -0.04
N LEU A 287 -10.00 -18.49 -0.78
CA LEU A 287 -9.09 -17.34 -0.82
C LEU A 287 -9.72 -16.14 -1.55
N LEU A 288 -10.46 -16.38 -2.64
CA LEU A 288 -11.17 -15.30 -3.35
C LEU A 288 -12.31 -14.73 -2.51
N TRP A 289 -13.04 -15.59 -1.78
CA TRP A 289 -14.10 -15.17 -0.88
C TRP A 289 -13.53 -14.32 0.25
N LEU A 290 -12.41 -14.74 0.87
CA LEU A 290 -11.69 -13.96 1.88
C LEU A 290 -11.33 -12.56 1.38
N VAL A 291 -10.75 -12.45 0.18
CA VAL A 291 -10.41 -11.16 -0.42
C VAL A 291 -11.66 -10.34 -0.73
N ASN A 292 -12.74 -10.97 -1.20
CA ASN A 292 -14.00 -10.30 -1.52
C ASN A 292 -14.71 -9.72 -0.28
N GLN A 293 -14.44 -10.24 0.91
CA GLN A 293 -14.96 -9.64 2.15
C GLN A 293 -14.31 -8.28 2.47
N ILE A 294 -13.17 -7.98 1.87
CA ILE A 294 -12.50 -6.69 2.03
C ILE A 294 -13.08 -5.70 1.02
N LYS A 295 -14.11 -4.97 1.47
CA LYS A 295 -14.78 -3.95 0.68
C LYS A 295 -13.97 -2.65 0.64
N GLY A 296 -14.11 -1.91 -0.45
CA GLY A 296 -13.58 -0.54 -0.55
C GLY A 296 -12.17 -0.39 -1.09
N ARG A 297 -11.49 -1.46 -1.51
CA ARG A 297 -10.21 -1.35 -2.23
C ARG A 297 -10.38 -0.54 -3.51
N ALA A 298 -9.47 0.40 -3.75
CA ALA A 298 -9.51 1.28 -4.93
C ALA A 298 -9.40 0.50 -6.25
N HIS A 299 -8.74 -0.66 -6.25
CA HIS A 299 -8.51 -1.47 -7.44
C HIS A 299 -8.81 -2.96 -7.15
N ASN A 300 -9.80 -3.51 -7.86
CA ASN A 300 -10.03 -4.96 -7.93
C ASN A 300 -10.03 -5.40 -9.41
N PRO A 301 -8.84 -5.68 -9.99
CA PRO A 301 -8.69 -5.87 -11.43
C PRO A 301 -9.33 -7.16 -11.95
N TYR A 302 -9.69 -8.10 -11.07
CA TYR A 302 -10.06 -9.46 -11.49
C TYR A 302 -11.54 -9.79 -11.37
N ASN A 303 -12.40 -8.80 -11.09
CA ASN A 303 -13.85 -8.98 -10.92
C ASN A 303 -14.17 -10.22 -10.07
N ILE A 304 -13.64 -10.24 -8.84
CA ILE A 304 -13.76 -11.38 -7.92
C ILE A 304 -15.21 -11.86 -7.76
N PRO A 305 -16.24 -11.00 -7.66
CA PRO A 305 -17.63 -11.46 -7.58
C PRO A 305 -18.06 -12.35 -8.75
N HIS A 306 -17.68 -12.01 -9.98
CA HIS A 306 -17.97 -12.83 -11.15
C HIS A 306 -17.25 -14.19 -11.08
N LYS A 307 -15.98 -14.19 -10.66
CA LYS A 307 -15.19 -15.42 -10.50
C LYS A 307 -15.76 -16.33 -9.42
N LEU A 308 -16.21 -15.75 -8.30
CA LEU A 308 -16.90 -16.49 -7.24
C LEU A 308 -18.23 -17.08 -7.75
N ALA A 309 -19.04 -16.32 -8.46
CA ALA A 309 -20.30 -16.82 -9.02
C ALA A 309 -20.08 -17.99 -9.99
N HIS A 310 -19.03 -17.94 -10.81
CA HIS A 310 -18.66 -19.06 -11.67
C HIS A 310 -18.27 -20.30 -10.86
N LEU A 311 -17.37 -20.16 -9.87
CA LEU A 311 -16.98 -21.27 -8.98
C LEU A 311 -18.19 -21.85 -8.22
N GLU A 312 -19.10 -20.99 -7.75
CA GLU A 312 -20.31 -21.40 -7.03
C GLU A 312 -21.32 -22.14 -7.92
N SER A 313 -21.21 -22.00 -9.25
CA SER A 313 -21.99 -22.81 -10.21
C SER A 313 -21.41 -24.21 -10.43
N GLU A 314 -20.13 -24.41 -10.11
CA GLU A 314 -19.41 -25.69 -10.28
C GLU A 314 -19.27 -26.48 -8.97
N LEU A 315 -19.33 -25.80 -7.82
CA LEU A 315 -19.18 -26.38 -6.49
C LEU A 315 -20.53 -26.76 -5.87
N SER A 316 -20.55 -27.86 -5.12
CA SER A 316 -21.68 -28.21 -4.25
C SER A 316 -21.83 -27.25 -3.06
N THR A 317 -23.01 -27.24 -2.44
CA THR A 317 -23.27 -26.43 -1.24
C THR A 317 -22.32 -26.78 -0.08
N GLU A 318 -22.00 -28.07 0.09
CA GLU A 318 -21.06 -28.55 1.09
C GLU A 318 -19.64 -28.05 0.85
N GLN A 319 -19.20 -28.05 -0.42
CA GLN A 319 -17.89 -27.53 -0.83
C GLN A 319 -17.79 -26.01 -0.63
N ILE A 320 -18.84 -25.25 -0.96
CA ILE A 320 -18.89 -23.80 -0.70
C ILE A 320 -18.83 -23.52 0.80
N ALA A 321 -19.55 -24.30 1.62
CA ALA A 321 -19.49 -24.17 3.07
C ALA A 321 -18.09 -24.51 3.62
N ALA A 322 -17.43 -25.53 3.08
CA ALA A 322 -16.05 -25.88 3.42
C ALA A 322 -15.06 -24.78 3.03
N ALA A 323 -15.20 -24.19 1.83
CA ALA A 323 -14.37 -23.09 1.37
C ALA A 323 -14.48 -21.87 2.30
N LYS A 324 -15.70 -21.49 2.71
CA LYS A 324 -15.90 -20.39 3.67
C LYS A 324 -15.27 -20.70 5.03
N ARG A 325 -15.38 -21.93 5.55
CA ARG A 325 -14.67 -22.34 6.78
C ARG A 325 -13.16 -22.22 6.64
N ALA A 326 -12.58 -22.72 5.54
CA ALA A 326 -11.15 -22.60 5.27
C ALA A 326 -10.68 -21.14 5.16
N ALA A 327 -11.51 -20.23 4.63
CA ALA A 327 -11.22 -18.81 4.61
C ALA A 327 -11.17 -18.19 6.03
N HIS A 328 -12.06 -18.61 6.93
CA HIS A 328 -12.01 -18.20 8.33
C HIS A 328 -10.77 -18.74 9.04
N GLU A 329 -10.44 -20.02 8.82
CA GLU A 329 -9.23 -20.65 9.37
C GLU A 329 -7.95 -19.95 8.88
N TRP A 330 -7.86 -19.62 7.59
CA TRP A 330 -6.75 -18.86 7.03
C TRP A 330 -6.52 -17.55 7.80
N ARG A 331 -7.60 -16.82 8.06
CA ARG A 331 -7.55 -15.55 8.78
C ARG A 331 -7.11 -15.71 10.25
N GLN A 332 -7.40 -16.84 10.87
CA GLN A 332 -6.95 -17.15 12.23
C GLN A 332 -5.47 -17.57 12.25
N GLN A 333 -5.01 -18.22 11.18
CA GLN A 333 -3.67 -18.78 11.10
C GLN A 333 -2.61 -17.75 10.67
N TYR A 334 -2.96 -16.78 9.83
CA TYR A 334 -1.99 -15.85 9.22
C TYR A 334 -2.25 -14.39 9.60
N PRO A 335 -1.24 -13.50 9.47
CA PRO A 335 -1.40 -12.07 9.73
C PRO A 335 -2.55 -11.44 8.95
N LEU A 336 -3.04 -10.31 9.48
CA LEU A 336 -4.05 -9.52 8.80
C LEU A 336 -3.59 -9.12 7.41
N LEU A 337 -4.52 -9.16 6.46
CA LEU A 337 -4.21 -8.79 5.09
C LEU A 337 -3.85 -7.30 4.99
N SER A 338 -2.88 -7.00 4.14
CA SER A 338 -2.38 -5.64 3.86
C SER A 338 -2.00 -5.51 2.38
N GLU A 339 -2.08 -4.29 1.86
CA GLU A 339 -1.56 -3.97 0.53
C GLU A 339 -0.03 -3.78 0.51
N PHE A 340 0.61 -3.74 1.68
CA PHE A 340 2.05 -3.46 1.82
C PHE A 340 2.46 -2.18 1.07
N ARG A 341 1.63 -1.15 1.20
CA ARG A 341 1.89 0.16 0.59
C ARG A 341 3.13 0.75 1.25
N LEU A 342 4.14 1.05 0.43
CA LEU A 342 5.31 1.76 0.90
C LEU A 342 4.91 3.14 1.44
N ARG A 343 5.45 3.51 2.61
CA ARG A 343 5.22 4.81 3.26
C ARG A 343 5.58 5.94 2.30
N ALA A 344 4.78 7.01 2.28
CA ALA A 344 4.97 8.12 1.34
C ALA A 344 6.35 8.78 1.50
N CYS A 345 6.86 8.86 2.74
CA CYS A 345 8.18 9.39 3.07
C CYS A 345 9.35 8.55 2.51
N LEU A 346 9.11 7.35 1.98
CA LEU A 346 10.14 6.47 1.39
C LEU A 346 10.02 6.34 -0.13
N ARG A 347 8.98 6.94 -0.74
CA ARG A 347 8.79 6.93 -2.20
C ARG A 347 9.78 7.85 -2.92
#